data_AF-A0A1F5EJN4-F1
#
_entry.id   AF-A0A1F5EJN4-F1
#
_cell.length_a   1.000
_cell.length_b   1.000
_cell.length_c   1.000
_cell.angle_alpha   90.00
_cell.angle_beta   90.00
_cell.angle_gamma   90.00
#
_symmetry.space_group_name_H-M   'P 1'
#
loop_
_entity.id
_entity.type
_entity.pdbx_description
1 polymer ?
#
loop_
_entity_poly.entity_id
_entity_poly.type
_entity_poly.pdbx_seq_one_letter_code
_entity_poly.pdbx_strand_id
1 'polypeptide(L)' 'MLYLCFPVTKLKAKTNLIGRTAKTKEIAYFEITENNIKVFLEMLKMFGVLSNSHKHDILQIINTILT' A
#
# COMPACT_ATOMS: atom_id res chain seq x y z
N MET A 1 5.98 -12.85 4.42
CA MET A 1 6.27 -11.40 4.38
C MET A 1 5.88 -10.89 3.01
N LEU A 2 5.15 -9.78 2.94
CA LEU A 2 4.66 -9.20 1.68
C LEU A 2 5.19 -7.76 1.57
N TYR A 3 5.67 -7.39 0.38
CA TYR A 3 6.21 -6.07 0.10
C TYR A 3 5.41 -5.43 -1.03
N LEU A 4 5.03 -4.16 -0.86
CA LEU A 4 4.44 -3.35 -1.92
C LEU A 4 5.53 -2.45 -2.52
N CYS A 5 5.88 -2.71 -3.78
CA CYS A 5 6.87 -1.93 -4.51
C CYS A 5 6.19 -1.04 -5.55
N PHE A 6 6.60 0.21 -5.63
CA PHE A 6 6.18 1.13 -6.68
C PHE A 6 7.31 2.10 -7.04
N PRO A 7 7.32 2.63 -8.27
CA PRO A 7 8.31 3.62 -8.68
C PRO A 7 8.22 4.89 -7.83
N VAL A 8 9.37 5.48 -7.51
CA VAL A 8 9.45 6.81 -6.85
C VAL A 8 8.70 7.89 -7.63
N THR A 9 8.53 7.73 -8.94
CA THR A 9 7.74 8.64 -9.81
C THR A 9 6.25 8.66 -9.49
N LYS A 10 5.74 7.70 -8.71
CA LYS A 10 4.34 7.68 -8.25
C LYS A 10 4.11 8.47 -6.96
N LEU A 11 5.18 8.98 -6.35
CA LEU A 11 5.09 9.77 -5.12
C LEU A 11 4.85 11.25 -5.44
N LYS A 12 3.96 11.88 -4.66
CA LYS A 12 3.80 13.34 -4.62
C LYS A 12 4.75 13.94 -3.59
N ALA A 13 5.50 14.94 -4.01
CA ALA A 13 6.39 15.71 -3.13
C ALA A 13 6.35 17.19 -3.52
N LYS A 14 6.82 18.07 -2.63
CA LYS A 14 6.90 19.52 -2.89
C LYS A 14 7.83 19.85 -4.05
N THR A 15 8.83 19.01 -4.31
CA THR A 15 9.82 19.18 -5.37
C THR A 15 9.98 17.87 -6.14
N ASN A 16 10.42 17.95 -7.40
CA ASN A 16 10.72 16.76 -8.19
C ASN A 16 11.72 15.85 -7.47
N LEU A 17 11.45 14.55 -7.40
CA LEU A 17 12.28 13.55 -6.70
C LEU A 17 13.39 12.99 -7.59
N ILE A 18 13.23 13.05 -8.92
CA ILE A 18 14.16 12.42 -9.87
C ILE A 18 15.40 13.30 -10.08
N GLY A 19 16.57 12.67 -10.13
CA GLY A 19 17.84 13.34 -10.44
C GLY A 19 18.51 14.03 -9.25
N ARG A 20 18.10 13.70 -8.02
CA ARG A 20 18.71 14.27 -6.81
C ARG A 20 18.70 13.29 -5.65
N THR A 21 19.40 13.67 -4.59
CA THR A 21 19.36 12.98 -3.29
C THR A 21 18.21 13.52 -2.44
N ALA A 22 17.57 12.64 -1.68
CA ALA A 22 16.59 13.02 -0.67
C ALA A 22 17.25 13.83 0.46
N LYS A 23 16.58 14.85 0.98
CA LYS A 23 17.06 15.61 2.13
C LYS A 23 16.79 14.84 3.43
N THR A 24 17.55 15.17 4.47
CA THR A 24 17.32 14.63 5.81
C THR A 24 15.87 14.87 6.25
N LYS A 25 15.18 13.78 6.63
CA LYS A 25 13.75 13.78 7.04
C LYS A 25 12.78 14.28 5.96
N GLU A 26 13.15 14.17 4.69
CA GLU A 26 12.23 14.45 3.59
C GLU A 26 11.10 13.41 3.53
N ILE A 27 9.88 13.88 3.30
CA ILE A 27 8.68 13.05 3.18
C ILE A 27 8.08 13.24 1.79
N ALA A 28 7.70 12.13 1.16
CA ALA A 28 6.91 12.10 -0.04
C ALA A 28 5.68 11.21 0.19
N TYR A 29 4.60 11.48 -0.53
CA TYR A 29 3.28 10.89 -0.27
C TYR A 29 2.87 9.99 -1.42
N PHE A 30 2.49 8.76 -1.10
CA PHE A 30 1.78 7.90 -2.05
C PHE A 30 0.28 8.19 -1.90
N GLU A 31 -0.30 8.89 -2.86
CA GLU A 31 -1.72 9.27 -2.79
C GLU A 31 -2.61 8.09 -3.17
N ILE A 32 -3.50 7.71 -2.24
CA ILE A 32 -4.49 6.66 -2.48
C ILE A 32 -5.79 7.34 -2.93
N THR A 33 -6.33 6.87 -4.05
CA THR A 33 -7.54 7.40 -4.68
C THR A 33 -8.41 6.24 -5.18
N GLU A 34 -9.64 6.52 -5.58
CA GLU A 34 -10.52 5.52 -6.21
C GLU A 34 -9.89 4.84 -7.44
N ASN A 35 -9.00 5.55 -8.14
CA ASN A 35 -8.31 5.01 -9.32
C ASN A 35 -7.28 3.92 -8.99
N ASN A 36 -6.74 3.89 -7.77
CA ASN A 36 -5.68 2.95 -7.39
C ASN A 36 -6.03 2.06 -6.18
N ILE A 37 -7.19 2.27 -5.55
CA ILE A 37 -7.64 1.50 -4.38
C ILE A 37 -7.70 0.00 -4.62
N LYS A 38 -7.98 -0.43 -5.86
CA LYS A 38 -8.03 -1.85 -6.24
C LYS A 38 -6.72 -2.60 -5.96
N VAL A 39 -5.57 -1.93 -6.02
CA VAL A 39 -4.27 -2.53 -5.69
C VAL A 39 -4.27 -3.01 -4.24
N PHE A 40 -4.81 -2.22 -3.32
CA PHE A 40 -4.86 -2.55 -1.90
C PHE A 40 -5.89 -3.64 -1.59
N LEU A 41 -6.99 -3.71 -2.33
CA LEU A 41 -7.95 -4.82 -2.23
C LEU A 41 -7.34 -6.14 -2.69
N GLU A 42 -6.58 -6.15 -3.79
CA GLU A 42 -5.85 -7.35 -4.21
C GLU A 42 -4.75 -7.71 -3.21
N MET A 43 -4.07 -6.74 -2.59
CA MET A 43 -3.12 -7.03 -1.50
C MET A 43 -3.81 -7.69 -0.31
N LEU A 44 -4.99 -7.23 0.09
CA LEU A 44 -5.77 -7.84 1.18
C LEU A 44 -6.07 -9.32 0.87
N LYS A 45 -6.45 -9.61 -0.37
CA LYS A 45 -6.66 -10.98 -0.86
C LYS A 45 -5.35 -11.79 -0.88
N MET A 46 -4.22 -11.22 -1.30
CA MET A 46 -2.91 -11.88 -1.24
C MET A 46 -2.53 -12.27 0.19
N PHE A 47 -2.77 -11.40 1.17
CA PHE A 47 -2.59 -11.75 2.58
C PHE A 47 -3.51 -12.92 3.00
N GLY A 48 -4.76 -12.91 2.55
CA GLY A 48 -5.72 -13.97 2.88
C GLY A 48 -5.37 -15.36 2.35
N VAL A 49 -4.50 -15.46 1.33
CA VAL A 49 -4.03 -16.74 0.79
C VAL A 49 -2.65 -17.16 1.30
N LEU A 50 -1.98 -16.30 2.09
CA LEU A 50 -0.58 -16.49 2.46
C LEU A 50 -0.36 -17.61 3.49
N SER A 51 -1.28 -17.77 4.44
CA SER A 51 -1.32 -18.88 5.40
C SER A 51 -2.69 -18.96 6.06
N ASN A 52 -2.97 -20.04 6.81
CA ASN A 52 -4.21 -20.18 7.56
C ASN A 52 -4.42 -19.08 8.62
N SER A 53 -3.34 -18.65 9.28
CA SER A 53 -3.41 -17.54 10.23
C SER A 53 -3.79 -16.23 9.55
N HIS A 54 -3.08 -15.85 8.47
CA HIS A 54 -3.43 -14.63 7.73
C HIS A 54 -4.84 -14.71 7.12
N LYS A 55 -5.26 -15.89 6.64
CA LYS A 55 -6.64 -16.08 6.15
C LYS A 55 -7.67 -15.75 7.23
N HIS A 56 -7.46 -16.24 8.45
CA HIS A 56 -8.35 -15.97 9.57
C HIS A 56 -8.43 -14.47 9.86
N ASP A 57 -7.29 -13.80 9.97
CA ASP A 57 -7.21 -12.37 10.28
C ASP A 57 -7.87 -11.51 9.20
N ILE A 58 -7.62 -11.82 7.91
CA ILE A 58 -8.23 -11.10 6.79
C ILE A 58 -9.75 -11.27 6.77
N LEU A 59 -10.27 -12.48 7.02
CA LEU A 59 -11.71 -12.70 7.10
C LEU A 59 -12.34 -11.92 8.27
N GLN A 60 -11.67 -11.84 9.43
CA GLN A 60 -12.15 -11.01 10.54
C GLN A 60 -12.21 -9.52 10.15
N ILE A 61 -11.14 -8.98 9.54
CA ILE A 61 -11.10 -7.59 9.08
C ILE A 61 -12.23 -7.29 8.10
N ILE A 62 -12.46 -8.18 7.12
CA ILE A 62 -13.56 -8.03 6.14
C ILE A 62 -14.91 -8.03 6.85
N ASN A 63 -15.13 -8.95 7.78
CA ASN A 63 -16.38 -9.00 8.55
C ASN A 63 -16.57 -7.71 9.35
N THR A 64 -15.53 -7.18 10.00
CA THR A 64 -15.62 -5.91 10.75
C THR A 64 -15.91 -4.69 9.87
N ILE A 65 -15.45 -4.66 8.62
CA ILE A 65 -15.71 -3.54 7.70
C ILE A 65 -17.14 -3.59 7.13
N LEU A 66 -17.66 -4.81 6.90
CA LEU A 66 -18.97 -5.02 6.27
C LEU A 66 -20.15 -5.08 7.26
N THR A 67 -19.86 -5.19 8.56
CA THR A 67 -20.86 -5.17 9.64
C THR A 67 -21.00 -3.77 10.20
#